data_AF-A0A7X5Y2W0-F1
#
_entry.id   AF-A0A7X5Y2W0-F1
#
_cell.length_a   1.000
_cell.length_b   1.000
_cell.length_c   1.000
_cell.angle_alpha   90.00
_cell.angle_beta   90.00
_cell.angle_gamma   90.00
#
_symmetry.space_group_name_H-M   'P 1'
#
loop_
_entity.id
_entity.type
_entity.pdbx_description
1 polymer ?
#
loop_
_entity_poly.entity_id
_entity_poly.type
_entity_poly.pdbx_seq_one_letter_code
_entity_poly.pdbx_strand_id
1 'polypeptide(L)' 'MKKSELFQMRVTLDWLAQIDAWRSQQPDLPARAVAIRRLIEKALDQRTPSKPE' A
#
# COMPACT_ATOMS: atom_id res chain seq x y z
N MET A 1 -7.61 -19.16 4.34
CA MET A 1 -7.51 -17.70 4.55
C MET A 1 -6.06 -17.35 4.82
N LYS A 2 -5.47 -16.41 4.06
CA LYS A 2 -4.12 -15.92 4.38
C LYS A 2 -4.19 -15.19 5.73
N LYS A 3 -3.32 -15.55 6.68
CA LYS A 3 -3.27 -14.90 8.00
C LYS A 3 -2.68 -13.49 7.83
N SER A 4 -3.27 -12.51 8.52
CA SER A 4 -2.71 -11.16 8.64
C SER A 4 -1.97 -11.03 9.97
N GLU A 5 -0.79 -10.42 9.96
CA GLU A 5 0.01 -10.14 11.15
C GLU A 5 0.21 -8.63 11.33
N LEU A 6 0.45 -8.20 12.57
CA LEU A 6 0.77 -6.79 12.86
C LEU A 6 2.17 -6.46 12.34
N PHE A 7 2.25 -5.43 11.50
CA PHE A 7 3.52 -4.88 11.02
C PHE A 7 3.75 -3.52 11.68
N GLN A 8 4.71 -3.46 12.60
CA GLN A 8 5.11 -2.22 13.27
C GLN A 8 6.30 -1.60 12.54
N MET A 9 6.18 -0.33 12.15
CA MET A 9 7.22 0.40 11.42
C MET A 9 7.24 1.86 11.85
N ARG A 10 8.44 2.44 11.97
CA ARG A 10 8.63 3.88 12.14
C ARG A 10 8.68 4.54 10.77
N VAL A 11 7.93 5.62 10.60
CA VAL A 11 7.86 6.39 9.36
C VAL A 11 7.80 7.87 9.67
N THR A 12 8.14 8.71 8.68
CA THR A 12 7.99 10.15 8.81
C THR A 12 6.53 10.57 8.67
N LEU A 13 6.18 11.72 9.25
CA LEU A 13 4.84 12.29 9.11
C LEU A 13 4.54 12.67 7.66
N ASP A 14 5.53 13.18 6.93
CA ASP A 14 5.38 13.56 5.53
C ASP A 14 5.01 12.36 4.65
N TRP A 15 5.61 11.19 4.92
CA TRP A 15 5.27 9.97 4.20
C TRP A 15 3.83 9.52 4.48
N LEU A 16 3.37 9.63 5.73
CA LEU A 16 1.97 9.37 6.08
C LEU A 16 1.01 10.37 5.41
N ALA A 17 1.40 11.64 5.30
CA ALA A 17 0.61 12.66 4.64
C ALA A 17 0.44 12.38 3.14
N GLN A 18 1.48 11.85 2.47
CA GLN A 18 1.37 11.41 1.07
C GLN A 18 0.36 10.27 0.90
N ILE A 19 0.37 9.29 1.81
CA ILE A 19 -0.62 8.20 1.80
C ILE A 19 -2.03 8.73 2.06
N ASP A 20 -2.16 9.68 2.99
CA ASP A 20 -3.44 10.32 3.32
C ASP A 20 -4.00 11.15 2.14
N ALA A 21 -3.13 11.84 1.40
CA ALA A 21 -3.50 12.57 0.19
C ALA A 21 -3.90 11.64 -0.96
N TRP A 22 -3.28 10.47 -1.07
CA TRP A 22 -3.67 9.47 -2.07
C TRP A 22 -5.00 8.79 -1.71
N ARG A 23 -5.20 8.42 -0.44
CA ARG A 23 -6.43 7.72 -0.01
C ARG A 23 -7.66 8.61 -0.05
N SER A 24 -7.51 9.93 0.13
CA SER A 24 -8.63 10.90 0.04
C SER A 24 -9.22 11.00 -1.36
N GLN A 25 -8.46 10.61 -2.38
CA GLN A 25 -8.90 10.58 -3.79
C GLN A 25 -9.62 9.27 -4.15
N GLN A 26 -9.63 8.27 -3.25
CA GLN A 26 -10.29 6.99 -3.52
C GLN A 26 -11.78 7.09 -3.16
N PRO A 27 -12.70 6.55 -3.99
CA PRO A 27 -14.15 6.64 -3.75
C PRO A 27 -14.61 6.02 -2.43
N ASP A 28 -13.91 4.98 -1.96
CA ASP A 28 -14.23 4.24 -0.75
C ASP A 28 -13.46 4.72 0.49
N LEU A 29 -12.61 5.75 0.35
CA LEU A 29 -11.77 6.33 1.41
C LEU A 29 -11.13 5.27 2.33
N PRO A 30 -10.23 4.42 1.80
CA PRO A 30 -9.76 3.25 2.53
C PRO A 30 -8.98 3.63 3.79
N ALA A 31 -9.03 2.76 4.80
CA ALA A 31 -8.17 2.85 5.96
C ALA A 31 -6.68 2.86 5.54
N ARG A 32 -5.80 3.53 6.30
CA ARG A 32 -4.37 3.66 5.93
C ARG A 32 -3.69 2.34 5.61
N ALA A 33 -3.92 1.30 6.41
CA ALA A 33 -3.35 -0.03 6.16
C ALA A 33 -3.83 -0.65 4.83
N VAL A 34 -5.09 -0.41 4.44
CA VAL A 34 -5.64 -0.85 3.15
C VAL A 34 -5.02 -0.02 2.02
N ALA A 35 -4.89 1.29 2.19
CA ALA A 35 -4.27 2.18 1.20
C ALA A 35 -2.81 1.78 0.92
N ILE A 36 -2.03 1.52 1.98
CA ILE A 36 -0.64 1.05 1.87
C ILE A 36 -0.57 -0.27 1.09
N ARG A 37 -1.43 -1.25 1.40
CA ARG A 37 -1.48 -2.52 0.65
C ARG A 37 -1.77 -2.31 -0.83
N ARG A 38 -2.80 -1.52 -1.16
CA ARG A 38 -3.15 -1.20 -2.56
C ARG A 38 -2.00 -0.53 -3.31
N LEU A 39 -1.32 0.41 -2.66
CA LEU A 39 -0.16 1.10 -3.24
C LEU A 39 1.00 0.13 -3.52
N ILE A 40 1.28 -0.78 -2.58
CA ILE A 40 2.31 -1.82 -2.75
C ILE A 40 1.94 -2.79 -3.86
N GLU A 41 0.70 -3.30 -3.88
CA GLU A 41 0.18 -4.19 -4.93
C GLU A 41 0.33 -3.54 -6.31
N LYS A 42 -0.12 -2.29 -6.46
CA LYS A 42 0.05 -1.52 -7.70
C LYS A 42 1.50 -1.41 -8.14
N ALA A 43 2.44 -1.24 -7.21
CA ALA A 43 3.86 -1.13 -7.54
C ALA A 43 4.47 -2.49 -7.93
N LEU A 44 4.05 -3.58 -7.29
CA LEU A 44 4.49 -4.94 -7.61
C LEU A 44 3.95 -5.41 -8.96
N ASP A 45 2.71 -5.06 -9.30
CA ASP A 45 2.09 -5.38 -10.59
C ASP A 45 2.82 -4.69 -11.76
N GLN A 46 3.40 -3.51 -11.54
CA GLN A 46 4.20 -2.79 -12.54
C GLN A 46 5.57 -3.42 -12.78
N ARG A 47 6.02 -4.34 -11.91
CA ARG A 47 7.39 -4.85 -11.91
C ARG A 47 7.45 -6.33 -11.62
N THR A 48 6.80 -7.12 -12.48
CA THR A 48 7.24 -8.49 -12.70
C THR A 48 7.62 -8.64 -14.17
N PRO A 49 8.91 -8.52 -14.57
CA PRO A 49 9.36 -9.31 -15.70
C PRO A 49 9.11 -10.76 -15.29
N SER A 50 8.15 -11.40 -15.97
CA SER A 50 7.99 -12.85 -15.96
C SER A 50 9.38 -13.46 -16.07
N LYS A 51 9.85 -14.10 -15.01
CA LYS A 51 11.07 -14.91 -15.08
C LYS A 51 10.85 -15.91 -16.24
N PRO A 52 11.64 -15.86 -17.33
CA PRO A 52 11.59 -16.95 -18.30
C PRO A 52 12.15 -18.19 -17.61
N GLU A 53 11.50 -19.33 -17.88
CA GLU A 53 11.85 -20.69 -17.44
C GLU A 53 13.34 -21.01 -17.53
#